data_AF-A0AAU4YNB3-F1
#
_entry.id   AF-A0AAU4YNB3-F1
#
_cell.length_a   1.000
_cell.length_b   1.000
_cell.length_c   1.000
_cell.angle_alpha   90.00
_cell.angle_beta   90.00
_cell.angle_gamma   90.00
#
_symmetry.space_group_name_H-M   'P 1'
#
loop_
_entity.id
_entity.type
_entity.pdbx_description
1 polymer ?
#
loop_
_entity_poly.entity_id
_entity_poly.type
_entity_poly.pdbx_seq_one_letter_code
_entity_poly.pdbx_strand_id
1 'polypeptide(L)'
;MSGANGGEPAAGERRAGPLIITEDVALLDDLLRLCAAAGADPQVHHAVPEERGSWEGAPLVLVGDDAAARCRGATRRRGVLLVGHDQDDPQVWRRAVEIGADCVLRLPDAEGWLVDRIADVAEGVGRPALTVGVIGGRGGAGASTLACALAVTAAREGRRTMLVDGDPLGGGLDVLLGGEQSKGRRWPDFAASRGRVAGGALEESLPSAHGLRVLSWDRGDSVVIPPEAMRSVLAAARRRGGVVVVDLARRVDEGVAEALAQLDLGLLVVPGELRAVAAARRVATTAGMVLGDLRVVVRGPYASGLDEQWVAEALELPLAGELPVEAGLLADLDGGVPPGAVPRGPLARFCSAFWERALADGGAP
;
A
#
# COMPACT_ATOMS: atom_id res chain seq x y z
N MET A 1 4.18 51.38 19.90
CA MET A 1 4.34 50.32 20.92
C MET A 1 3.80 49.05 20.30
N SER A 2 4.72 48.14 20.00
CA SER A 2 4.47 46.82 19.42
C SER A 2 3.91 45.91 20.51
N GLY A 3 2.77 45.27 20.25
CA GLY A 3 2.23 44.18 21.06
C GLY A 3 2.20 42.93 20.19
N ALA A 4 3.26 42.14 20.25
CA ALA A 4 3.35 40.84 19.60
C ALA A 4 2.42 39.86 20.34
N ASN A 5 1.38 39.39 19.67
CA ASN A 5 0.57 38.28 20.15
C ASN A 5 1.14 37.00 19.52
N GLY A 6 2.04 36.33 20.25
CA GLY A 6 2.50 34.99 19.92
C GLY A 6 1.35 34.02 20.15
N GLY A 7 0.62 33.71 19.09
CA GLY A 7 -0.31 32.58 19.08
C GLY A 7 0.50 31.29 19.13
N GLU A 8 0.45 30.60 20.27
CA GLU A 8 0.82 29.20 20.36
C GLU A 8 0.08 28.39 19.28
N PRO A 9 0.74 27.45 18.59
CA PRO A 9 0.03 26.56 17.69
C PRO A 9 -1.00 25.77 18.49
N ALA A 10 -2.26 25.81 18.03
CA ALA A 10 -3.36 25.06 18.59
C ALA A 10 -2.92 23.62 18.86
N ALA A 11 -3.03 23.20 20.12
CA ALA A 11 -2.76 21.84 20.55
C ALA A 11 -3.54 20.89 19.63
N GLY A 12 -2.83 20.18 18.75
CA GLY A 12 -3.41 19.13 17.94
C GLY A 12 -4.14 18.17 18.87
N GLU A 13 -5.37 17.81 18.51
CA GLU A 13 -6.16 16.80 19.22
C GLU A 13 -5.23 15.63 19.54
N ARG A 14 -4.93 15.43 20.83
CA ARG A 14 -4.11 14.29 21.29
C ARG A 14 -4.91 13.05 20.96
N ARG A 15 -4.59 12.44 19.82
CA ARG A 15 -5.19 11.20 19.36
C ARG A 15 -4.93 10.15 20.45
N ALA A 16 -5.98 9.50 20.93
CA ALA A 16 -5.86 8.46 21.95
C ALA A 16 -4.92 7.36 21.41
N GLY A 17 -3.92 6.97 22.20
CA GLY A 17 -3.03 5.86 21.85
C GLY A 17 -3.71 4.50 22.07
N PRO A 18 -2.98 3.39 21.85
CA PRO A 18 -3.51 2.04 22.06
C PRO A 18 -4.06 1.85 23.47
N LEU A 19 -5.15 1.08 23.60
CA LEU A 19 -5.72 0.69 24.89
C LEU A 19 -5.20 -0.70 25.27
N ILE A 20 -4.55 -0.83 26.42
CA ILE A 20 -4.08 -2.10 27.00
C ILE A 20 -5.02 -2.50 28.13
N ILE A 21 -5.51 -3.74 28.12
CA ILE A 21 -6.32 -4.31 29.19
C ILE A 21 -5.69 -5.62 29.68
N THR A 22 -5.03 -5.57 30.84
CA THR A 22 -4.43 -6.77 31.49
C THR A 22 -4.16 -6.49 32.97
N GLU A 23 -4.18 -7.53 33.80
CA GLU A 23 -3.67 -7.54 35.19
C GLU A 23 -2.34 -8.30 35.29
N ASP A 24 -1.92 -9.02 34.25
CA ASP A 24 -0.64 -9.69 34.20
C ASP A 24 0.49 -8.66 34.03
N VAL A 25 1.31 -8.53 35.08
CA VAL A 25 2.43 -7.58 35.12
C VAL A 25 3.50 -7.91 34.09
N ALA A 26 3.78 -9.19 33.83
CA ALA A 26 4.79 -9.58 32.85
C ALA A 26 4.32 -9.26 31.43
N LEU A 27 3.06 -9.55 31.12
CA LEU A 27 2.47 -9.18 29.84
C LEU A 27 2.37 -7.67 29.68
N LEU A 28 1.99 -6.94 30.73
CA LEU A 28 1.95 -5.48 30.71
C LEU A 28 3.33 -4.89 30.39
N ASP A 29 4.39 -5.35 31.05
CA ASP A 29 5.76 -4.88 30.80
C ASP A 29 6.20 -5.13 29.35
N ASP A 30 5.87 -6.29 28.78
CA ASP A 30 6.11 -6.60 27.38
C ASP A 30 5.34 -5.64 26.46
N LEU A 31 4.02 -5.47 26.66
CA LEU A 31 3.19 -4.60 25.84
C LEU A 31 3.62 -3.14 25.90
N LEU A 32 4.02 -2.64 27.08
CA LEU A 32 4.55 -1.29 27.25
C LEU A 32 5.88 -1.12 26.51
N ARG A 33 6.78 -2.11 26.58
CA ARG A 33 8.03 -2.13 25.82
C ARG A 33 7.76 -2.07 24.31
N LEU A 34 6.82 -2.86 23.81
CA LEU A 34 6.46 -2.88 22.39
C LEU A 34 5.79 -1.56 21.94
N CYS A 35 4.94 -0.95 22.79
CA CYS A 35 4.38 0.37 22.51
C CYS A 35 5.46 1.45 22.43
N ALA A 36 6.42 1.45 23.37
CA ALA A 36 7.55 2.37 23.36
C ALA A 36 8.42 2.19 22.09
N ALA A 37 8.69 0.94 21.69
CA ALA A 37 9.40 0.64 20.45
C ALA A 37 8.66 1.15 19.19
N ALA A 38 7.33 1.17 19.25
CA ALA A 38 6.46 1.71 18.21
C ALA A 38 6.22 3.23 18.31
N GLY A 39 6.78 3.92 19.31
CA GLY A 39 6.54 5.35 19.55
C GLY A 39 5.09 5.68 19.92
N ALA A 40 4.35 4.72 20.49
CA ALA A 40 2.98 4.88 20.92
C ALA A 40 2.89 5.06 22.45
N ASP A 41 1.96 5.90 22.90
CA ASP A 41 1.67 6.13 24.32
C ASP A 41 0.34 5.45 24.68
N PRO A 42 0.36 4.25 25.31
CA PRO A 42 -0.86 3.48 25.55
C PRO A 42 -1.59 3.91 26.83
N GLN A 43 -2.90 3.69 26.86
CA GLN A 43 -3.72 3.75 28.07
C GLN A 43 -3.82 2.35 28.68
N VAL A 44 -3.58 2.20 29.98
CA VAL A 44 -3.58 0.90 30.66
C VAL A 44 -4.76 0.79 31.61
N HIS A 45 -5.52 -0.29 31.49
CA HIS A 45 -6.65 -0.61 32.35
C HIS A 45 -6.65 -2.11 32.72
N HIS A 46 -7.41 -2.48 33.74
CA HIS A 46 -7.60 -3.89 34.15
C HIS A 46 -8.94 -4.48 33.67
N ALA A 47 -9.82 -3.62 33.14
CA ALA A 47 -11.09 -3.96 32.53
C ALA A 47 -11.44 -2.89 31.48
N VAL A 48 -12.57 -3.06 30.78
CA VAL A 48 -13.08 -2.05 29.85
C VAL A 48 -13.25 -0.70 30.60
N PRO A 49 -12.67 0.41 30.09
CA PRO A 49 -12.75 1.71 30.75
C PRO A 49 -14.20 2.16 30.97
N GLU A 50 -14.49 2.77 32.13
CA GLU A 50 -15.81 3.34 32.42
C GLU A 50 -16.09 4.62 31.62
N GLU A 51 -15.03 5.30 31.15
CA GLU A 51 -15.15 6.48 30.31
C GLU A 51 -15.74 6.11 28.94
N ARG A 52 -16.94 6.65 28.67
CA ARG A 52 -17.67 6.39 27.43
C ARG A 52 -16.84 6.81 26.22
N GLY A 53 -16.73 5.91 25.24
CA GLY A 53 -16.03 6.19 24.00
C GLY A 53 -14.52 5.94 24.06
N SER A 54 -13.94 5.59 25.22
CA SER A 54 -12.52 5.20 25.29
C SER A 54 -12.27 3.90 24.52
N TRP A 55 -13.13 2.89 24.74
CA TRP A 55 -13.08 1.64 23.99
C TRP A 55 -13.30 1.83 22.49
N GLU A 56 -14.29 2.64 22.08
CA GLU A 56 -14.61 2.90 20.67
C GLU A 56 -13.61 3.85 19.99
N GLY A 57 -13.02 4.77 20.75
CA GLY A 57 -12.10 5.80 20.25
C GLY A 57 -10.65 5.34 20.18
N ALA A 58 -10.26 4.29 20.92
CA ALA A 58 -8.92 3.72 20.84
C ALA A 58 -8.63 3.23 19.42
N PRO A 59 -7.46 3.51 18.82
CA PRO A 59 -7.15 3.07 17.47
C PRO A 59 -6.75 1.57 17.43
N LEU A 60 -6.39 1.00 18.59
CA LEU A 60 -6.09 -0.41 18.80
C LEU A 60 -6.40 -0.78 20.26
N VAL A 61 -6.92 -1.98 20.50
CA VAL A 61 -7.17 -2.53 21.83
C VAL A 61 -6.41 -3.85 21.98
N LEU A 62 -5.51 -3.91 22.96
CA LEU A 62 -4.69 -5.07 23.31
C LEU A 62 -5.24 -5.66 24.60
N VAL A 63 -5.85 -6.85 24.52
CA VAL A 63 -6.45 -7.54 25.65
C VAL A 63 -5.55 -8.68 26.05
N GLY A 64 -5.06 -8.67 27.28
CA GLY A 64 -4.39 -9.81 27.88
C GLY A 64 -5.34 -11.00 28.03
N ASP A 65 -4.83 -12.20 27.83
CA ASP A 65 -5.63 -13.40 27.92
C ASP A 65 -6.29 -13.54 29.32
N ASP A 66 -5.57 -13.13 30.36
CA ASP A 66 -6.00 -12.99 31.76
C ASP A 66 -7.25 -12.11 31.93
N ALA A 67 -7.40 -11.05 31.12
CA ALA A 67 -8.45 -10.05 31.25
C ALA A 67 -9.60 -10.22 30.25
N ALA A 68 -9.53 -11.19 29.34
CA ALA A 68 -10.54 -11.39 28.29
C ALA A 68 -11.97 -11.58 28.85
N ALA A 69 -12.13 -12.28 29.97
CA ALA A 69 -13.42 -12.49 30.62
C ALA A 69 -14.08 -11.18 31.06
N ARG A 70 -13.28 -10.17 31.43
CA ARG A 70 -13.75 -8.83 31.86
C ARG A 70 -14.08 -7.90 30.70
N CYS A 71 -13.71 -8.29 29.48
CA CYS A 71 -14.07 -7.58 28.24
C CYS A 71 -15.34 -8.12 27.58
N ARG A 72 -15.98 -9.15 28.16
CA ARG A 72 -17.24 -9.70 27.66
C ARG A 72 -18.33 -8.63 27.68
N GLY A 73 -19.00 -8.44 26.54
CA GLY A 73 -20.07 -7.45 26.40
C GLY A 73 -19.59 -6.07 25.94
N ALA A 74 -18.28 -5.87 25.75
CA ALA A 74 -17.76 -4.67 25.08
C ALA A 74 -18.30 -4.57 23.64
N THR A 75 -18.43 -3.34 23.14
CA THR A 75 -18.89 -3.08 21.77
C THR A 75 -17.95 -3.75 20.76
N ARG A 76 -18.48 -4.62 19.89
CA ARG A 76 -17.66 -5.28 18.86
C ARG A 76 -17.09 -4.24 17.87
N ARG A 77 -15.81 -4.37 17.56
CA ARG A 77 -15.08 -3.49 16.66
C ARG A 77 -13.85 -4.19 16.09
N ARG A 78 -13.30 -3.66 14.99
CA ARG A 78 -11.97 -4.04 14.51
C ARG A 78 -10.88 -3.41 15.38
N GLY A 79 -9.70 -4.00 15.34
CA GLY A 79 -8.52 -3.62 16.11
C GLY A 79 -8.51 -4.15 17.54
N VAL A 80 -9.22 -5.24 17.84
CA VAL A 80 -9.15 -5.92 19.16
C VAL A 80 -8.24 -7.14 19.01
N LEU A 81 -7.15 -7.20 19.76
CA LEU A 81 -6.18 -8.28 19.70
C LEU A 81 -6.07 -8.95 21.07
N LEU A 82 -6.18 -10.28 21.11
CA LEU A 82 -5.92 -11.07 22.32
C LEU A 82 -4.44 -11.42 22.37
N VAL A 83 -3.74 -11.11 23.46
CA VAL A 83 -2.30 -11.32 23.61
C VAL A 83 -2.02 -12.14 24.87
N GLY A 84 -1.09 -13.09 24.78
CA GLY A 84 -0.60 -13.85 25.93
C GLY A 84 0.71 -14.55 25.62
N HIS A 85 1.22 -15.32 26.58
CA HIS A 85 2.47 -16.09 26.42
C HIS A 85 2.24 -17.58 26.14
N ASP A 86 1.07 -18.14 26.52
CA ASP A 86 0.78 -19.58 26.40
C ASP A 86 -0.42 -19.85 25.45
N GLN A 87 -0.23 -20.77 24.50
CA GLN A 87 -1.26 -21.19 23.53
C GLN A 87 -1.83 -22.59 23.82
N ASP A 88 -1.29 -23.33 24.79
CA ASP A 88 -1.71 -24.70 25.05
C ASP A 88 -3.06 -24.79 25.78
N ASP A 89 -3.66 -23.65 26.14
CA ASP A 89 -5.05 -23.57 26.61
C ASP A 89 -6.04 -23.44 25.44
N PRO A 90 -6.84 -24.49 25.14
CA PRO A 90 -7.86 -24.45 24.09
C PRO A 90 -8.93 -23.37 24.33
N GLN A 91 -9.06 -22.85 25.55
CA GLN A 91 -10.01 -21.79 25.87
C GLN A 91 -9.57 -20.40 25.36
N VAL A 92 -8.30 -20.19 24.97
CA VAL A 92 -7.82 -18.90 24.43
C VAL A 92 -8.60 -18.51 23.17
N TRP A 93 -8.79 -19.44 22.23
CA TRP A 93 -9.56 -19.20 21.00
C TRP A 93 -11.02 -18.88 21.28
N ARG A 94 -11.62 -19.57 22.26
CA ARG A 94 -12.99 -19.28 22.70
C ARG A 94 -13.10 -17.88 23.29
N ARG A 95 -12.16 -17.49 24.18
CA ARG A 95 -12.08 -16.15 24.77
C ARG A 95 -11.97 -15.08 23.67
N ALA A 96 -11.14 -15.29 22.65
CA ALA A 96 -11.00 -14.39 21.51
C ALA A 96 -12.32 -14.16 20.76
N VAL A 97 -13.06 -15.22 20.46
CA VAL A 97 -14.37 -15.14 19.78
C VAL A 97 -15.41 -14.42 20.65
N GLU A 98 -15.42 -14.66 21.96
CA GLU A 98 -16.36 -14.04 22.90
C GLU A 98 -16.22 -12.52 22.95
N ILE A 99 -14.98 -12.00 22.89
CA ILE A 99 -14.70 -10.55 22.87
C ILE A 99 -14.67 -9.95 21.45
N GLY A 100 -14.77 -10.79 20.41
CA GLY A 100 -14.70 -10.35 19.02
C GLY A 100 -13.29 -9.89 18.61
N ALA A 101 -12.24 -10.54 19.12
CA ALA A 101 -10.87 -10.25 18.72
C ALA A 101 -10.61 -10.65 17.26
N ASP A 102 -9.86 -9.81 16.54
CA ASP A 102 -9.44 -10.05 15.17
C ASP A 102 -8.36 -11.14 15.09
N CYS A 103 -7.50 -11.22 16.11
CA CYS A 103 -6.44 -12.23 16.20
C CYS A 103 -6.05 -12.58 17.63
N VAL A 104 -5.34 -13.71 17.75
CA VAL A 104 -4.66 -14.16 18.97
C VAL A 104 -3.16 -14.13 18.70
N LEU A 105 -2.41 -13.47 19.57
CA LEU A 105 -0.96 -13.28 19.46
C LEU A 105 -0.24 -13.91 20.63
N ARG A 106 0.88 -14.57 20.34
CA ARG A 106 1.77 -15.13 21.36
C ARG A 106 3.08 -14.37 21.41
N LEU A 107 3.47 -13.92 22.58
CA LEU A 107 4.79 -13.35 22.82
C LEU A 107 5.76 -14.44 23.29
N PRO A 108 7.03 -14.41 22.86
CA PRO A 108 7.68 -13.34 22.07
C PRO A 108 7.52 -13.45 20.54
N ASP A 109 6.94 -14.54 20.03
CA ASP A 109 6.95 -14.83 18.58
C ASP A 109 6.27 -13.76 17.71
N ALA A 110 5.24 -13.10 18.23
CA ALA A 110 4.49 -12.06 17.55
C ALA A 110 4.97 -10.62 17.85
N GLU A 111 6.08 -10.43 18.58
CA GLU A 111 6.55 -9.08 18.98
C GLU A 111 6.75 -8.15 17.78
N GLY A 112 7.44 -8.62 16.73
CA GLY A 112 7.71 -7.81 15.54
C GLY A 112 6.41 -7.38 14.83
N TRP A 113 5.48 -8.32 14.65
CA TRP A 113 4.17 -8.04 14.06
C TRP A 113 3.36 -7.07 14.92
N LEU A 114 3.41 -7.20 16.25
CA LEU A 114 2.66 -6.35 17.17
C LEU A 114 3.24 -4.92 17.21
N VAL A 115 4.56 -4.76 17.21
CA VAL A 115 5.22 -3.44 17.06
C VAL A 115 4.83 -2.81 15.73
N ASP A 116 4.81 -3.61 14.66
CA ASP A 116 4.32 -3.19 13.35
C ASP A 116 2.89 -2.65 13.43
N ARG A 117 1.99 -3.43 14.03
CA ARG A 117 0.60 -3.02 14.18
C ARG A 117 0.41 -1.80 15.06
N ILE A 118 1.17 -1.67 16.15
CA ILE A 118 1.08 -0.53 17.08
C ILE A 118 1.55 0.76 16.41
N ALA A 119 2.68 0.77 15.70
CA ALA A 119 3.10 2.03 15.07
C ALA A 119 2.23 2.40 13.87
N ASP A 120 1.56 1.44 13.21
CA ASP A 120 0.58 1.74 12.15
C ASP A 120 -0.57 2.58 12.71
N VAL A 121 -1.02 2.26 13.93
CA VAL A 121 -2.09 3.01 14.58
C VAL A 121 -1.60 4.34 15.17
N ALA A 122 -0.36 4.38 15.67
CA ALA A 122 0.26 5.60 16.21
C ALA A 122 0.53 6.65 15.12
N GLU A 123 0.94 6.24 13.91
CA GLU A 123 1.14 7.15 12.77
C GLU A 123 -0.19 7.75 12.23
N GLY A 124 -1.32 7.26 12.72
CA GLY A 124 -2.66 7.71 12.36
C GLY A 124 -3.25 6.91 11.20
N VAL A 125 -4.26 6.10 11.51
CA VAL A 125 -5.00 5.29 10.54
C VAL A 125 -5.92 6.20 9.70
N GLY A 126 -5.37 6.80 8.63
CA GLY A 126 -6.19 7.04 7.45
C GLY A 126 -6.59 5.71 6.83
N ARG A 127 -7.63 5.68 5.97
CA ARG A 127 -7.87 4.49 5.13
C ARG A 127 -6.56 4.14 4.41
N PRO A 128 -6.16 2.86 4.32
CA PRO A 128 -4.96 2.49 3.58
C PRO A 128 -5.04 3.05 2.16
N ALA A 129 -3.89 3.42 1.59
CA ALA A 129 -3.85 3.88 0.22
C ALA A 129 -4.32 2.77 -0.73
N LEU A 130 -5.15 3.13 -1.71
CA LEU A 130 -5.53 2.19 -2.77
C LEU A 130 -4.28 1.86 -3.60
N THR A 131 -3.90 0.60 -3.61
CA THR A 131 -2.64 0.11 -4.16
C THR A 131 -2.89 -0.63 -5.46
N VAL A 132 -2.45 -0.04 -6.57
CA VAL A 132 -2.68 -0.55 -7.93
C VAL A 132 -1.36 -0.99 -8.54
N GLY A 133 -1.23 -2.27 -8.89
CA GLY A 133 -0.09 -2.77 -9.65
C GLY A 133 -0.34 -2.69 -11.15
N VAL A 134 0.69 -2.44 -11.94
CA VAL A 134 0.64 -2.45 -13.40
C VAL A 134 1.68 -3.43 -13.93
N ILE A 135 1.26 -4.38 -14.76
CA ILE A 135 2.11 -5.46 -15.28
C ILE A 135 1.98 -5.51 -16.80
N GLY A 136 3.09 -5.70 -17.51
CA GLY A 136 3.06 -5.93 -18.96
C GLY A 136 2.76 -7.38 -19.32
N GLY A 137 1.71 -7.63 -20.11
CA GLY A 137 1.46 -8.96 -20.69
C GLY A 137 2.54 -9.41 -21.69
N ARG A 138 3.31 -8.44 -22.22
CA ARG A 138 4.56 -8.67 -22.97
C ARG A 138 5.56 -7.53 -22.74
N GLY A 139 6.77 -7.69 -23.27
CA GLY A 139 7.75 -6.60 -23.33
C GLY A 139 7.26 -5.46 -24.23
N GLY A 140 7.45 -4.21 -23.79
CA GLY A 140 6.96 -3.04 -24.53
C GLY A 140 5.44 -2.94 -24.60
N ALA A 141 4.71 -3.55 -23.66
CA ALA A 141 3.26 -3.42 -23.59
C ALA A 141 2.80 -1.99 -23.23
N GLY A 142 3.62 -1.24 -22.49
CA GLY A 142 3.29 0.09 -21.99
C GLY A 142 2.92 0.14 -20.49
N ALA A 143 3.32 -0.87 -19.71
CA ALA A 143 3.03 -0.95 -18.27
C ALA A 143 3.61 0.24 -17.49
N SER A 144 4.92 0.49 -17.59
CA SER A 144 5.58 1.62 -16.95
C SER A 144 4.98 2.97 -17.36
N THR A 145 4.63 3.13 -18.62
CA THR A 145 3.95 4.34 -19.13
C THR A 145 2.59 4.55 -18.48
N LEU A 146 1.76 3.49 -18.40
CA LEU A 146 0.46 3.57 -17.73
C LEU A 146 0.62 3.79 -16.23
N ALA A 147 1.59 3.14 -15.57
CA ALA A 147 1.89 3.36 -14.16
C ALA A 147 2.25 4.83 -13.87
N CYS A 148 3.15 5.43 -14.66
CA CYS A 148 3.45 6.86 -14.58
C CYS A 148 2.19 7.71 -14.80
N ALA A 149 1.39 7.43 -15.83
CA ALA A 149 0.20 8.23 -16.13
C ALA A 149 -0.87 8.16 -15.05
N LEU A 150 -1.09 6.99 -14.45
CA LEU A 150 -2.00 6.80 -13.32
C LEU A 150 -1.54 7.64 -12.13
N ALA A 151 -0.24 7.60 -11.80
CA ALA A 151 0.31 8.32 -10.68
C ALA A 151 0.29 9.85 -10.89
N VAL A 152 0.76 10.33 -12.05
CA VAL A 152 0.75 11.76 -12.40
C VAL A 152 -0.68 12.31 -12.43
N THR A 153 -1.64 11.55 -12.96
CA THR A 153 -3.06 11.95 -12.98
C THR A 153 -3.63 12.06 -11.57
N ALA A 154 -3.39 11.06 -10.71
CA ALA A 154 -3.86 11.10 -9.32
C ALA A 154 -3.27 12.27 -8.53
N ALA A 155 -1.97 12.52 -8.67
CA ALA A 155 -1.29 13.63 -8.02
C ALA A 155 -1.86 14.99 -8.47
N ARG A 156 -2.10 15.15 -9.78
CA ARG A 156 -2.73 16.36 -10.33
C ARG A 156 -4.15 16.58 -9.78
N GLU A 157 -4.89 15.52 -9.52
CA GLU A 157 -6.21 15.57 -8.88
C GLU A 157 -6.15 15.83 -7.35
N GLY A 158 -4.97 16.12 -6.81
CA GLY A 158 -4.78 16.47 -5.40
C GLY A 158 -4.74 15.27 -4.46
N ARG A 159 -4.54 14.05 -4.99
CA ARG A 159 -4.39 12.85 -4.17
C ARG A 159 -2.95 12.72 -3.70
N ARG A 160 -2.76 12.25 -2.47
CA ARG A 160 -1.45 11.73 -2.03
C ARG A 160 -1.10 10.55 -2.94
N THR A 161 0.06 10.60 -3.58
CA THR A 161 0.45 9.60 -4.57
C THR A 161 1.90 9.19 -4.40
N MET A 162 2.12 7.87 -4.39
CA MET A 162 3.44 7.27 -4.50
C MET A 162 3.50 6.36 -5.73
N LEU A 163 4.62 6.43 -6.46
CA LEU A 163 4.95 5.55 -7.56
C LEU A 163 6.15 4.70 -7.17
N VAL A 164 6.01 3.38 -7.23
CA VAL A 164 7.03 2.40 -6.85
C VAL A 164 7.44 1.59 -8.07
N ASP A 165 8.73 1.57 -8.35
CA ASP A 165 9.34 0.85 -9.47
C ASP A 165 9.76 -0.56 -9.06
N GLY A 166 8.91 -1.54 -9.28
CA GLY A 166 9.17 -2.95 -8.99
C GLY A 166 9.89 -3.72 -10.11
N ASP A 167 10.39 -3.05 -11.16
CA ASP A 167 11.14 -3.70 -12.24
C ASP A 167 12.62 -3.30 -12.23
N PRO A 168 13.54 -4.12 -11.67
CA PRO A 168 14.99 -3.85 -11.71
C PRO A 168 15.57 -3.64 -13.10
N LEU A 169 14.90 -4.12 -14.14
CA LEU A 169 15.38 -4.07 -15.52
C LEU A 169 14.65 -3.03 -16.37
N GLY A 170 13.77 -2.22 -15.77
CA GLY A 170 12.90 -1.25 -16.44
C GLY A 170 13.57 0.08 -16.82
N GLY A 171 14.81 0.32 -16.40
CA GLY A 171 15.56 1.55 -16.69
C GLY A 171 15.26 2.73 -15.75
N GLY A 172 14.39 2.55 -14.76
CA GLY A 172 14.03 3.54 -13.76
C GLY A 172 12.85 4.42 -14.18
N LEU A 173 11.75 4.36 -13.42
CA LEU A 173 10.60 5.26 -13.59
C LEU A 173 10.96 6.75 -13.42
N ASP A 174 12.05 7.06 -12.73
CA ASP A 174 12.54 8.44 -12.61
C ASP A 174 12.89 9.06 -13.97
N VAL A 175 13.33 8.27 -14.96
CA VAL A 175 13.57 8.74 -16.34
C VAL A 175 12.28 9.16 -17.02
N LEU A 176 11.21 8.36 -16.91
CA LEU A 176 9.90 8.69 -17.48
C LEU A 176 9.28 9.95 -16.86
N LEU A 177 9.74 10.32 -15.66
CA LEU A 177 9.31 11.50 -14.95
C LEU A 177 10.24 12.71 -15.12
N GLY A 178 11.37 12.58 -15.84
CA GLY A 178 12.40 13.62 -15.91
C GLY A 178 13.01 13.96 -14.54
N GLY A 179 13.04 12.97 -13.65
CA GLY A 179 13.42 13.09 -12.23
C GLY A 179 14.77 12.46 -11.89
N GLU A 180 15.59 12.11 -12.89
CA GLU A 180 16.86 11.39 -12.71
C GLU A 180 17.89 12.14 -11.85
N GLN A 181 17.82 13.48 -11.81
CA GLN A 181 18.68 14.33 -10.97
C GLN A 181 18.06 14.67 -9.60
N SER A 182 16.86 14.15 -9.31
CA SER A 182 16.14 14.47 -8.07
C SER A 182 16.81 13.81 -6.86
N LYS A 183 17.04 14.60 -5.81
CA LYS A 183 17.62 14.11 -4.55
C LYS A 183 16.61 13.26 -3.77
N GLY A 184 17.10 12.20 -3.13
CA GLY A 184 16.36 11.33 -2.23
C GLY A 184 16.82 9.87 -2.34
N ARG A 185 16.23 9.00 -1.53
CA ARG A 185 16.58 7.58 -1.48
C ARG A 185 16.00 6.79 -2.66
N ARG A 186 16.73 5.76 -3.08
CA ARG A 186 16.41 4.82 -4.17
C ARG A 186 16.42 3.39 -3.62
N TRP A 187 16.04 2.40 -4.44
CA TRP A 187 15.97 0.99 -4.00
C TRP A 187 17.21 0.48 -3.25
N PRO A 188 18.46 0.77 -3.68
CA PRO A 188 19.64 0.28 -2.95
C PRO A 188 19.72 0.73 -1.48
N ASP A 189 19.20 1.92 -1.16
CA ASP A 189 19.15 2.42 0.23
C ASP A 189 18.19 1.59 1.11
N PHE A 190 17.12 1.04 0.51
CA PHE A 190 16.12 0.24 1.22
C PHE A 190 16.46 -1.25 1.20
N ALA A 191 17.08 -1.75 0.12
CA ALA A 191 17.51 -3.15 0.02
C ALA A 191 18.59 -3.51 1.04
N ALA A 192 19.43 -2.54 1.43
CA ALA A 192 20.45 -2.73 2.47
C ALA A 192 19.91 -2.56 3.90
N SER A 193 18.73 -1.97 4.06
CA SER A 193 18.13 -1.69 5.37
C SER A 193 17.41 -2.94 5.90
N ARG A 194 17.71 -3.34 7.14
CA ARG A 194 16.96 -4.40 7.83
C ARG A 194 15.89 -3.77 8.72
N GLY A 195 14.68 -4.31 8.64
CA GLY A 195 13.57 -3.94 9.52
C GLY A 195 12.59 -2.93 8.91
N ARG A 196 11.64 -2.50 9.75
CA ARG A 196 10.50 -1.67 9.35
C ARG A 196 10.94 -0.29 8.84
N VAL A 197 10.30 0.16 7.77
CA VAL A 197 10.36 1.56 7.32
C VAL A 197 9.14 2.29 7.84
N ALA A 198 9.29 3.41 8.56
CA ALA A 198 8.16 4.24 8.99
C ALA A 198 7.51 4.95 7.79
N GLY A 199 6.18 5.13 7.79
CA GLY A 199 5.43 5.60 6.60
C GLY A 199 5.79 7.03 6.20
N GLY A 200 5.80 7.94 7.18
CA GLY A 200 6.22 9.34 6.97
C GLY A 200 7.70 9.45 6.57
N ALA A 201 8.58 8.67 7.21
CA ALA A 201 10.01 8.67 6.91
C ALA A 201 10.30 8.16 5.49
N LEU A 202 9.55 7.16 5.01
CA LEU A 202 9.62 6.73 3.61
C LEU A 202 9.31 7.91 2.71
N GLU A 203 8.11 8.50 2.84
CA GLU A 203 7.63 9.56 1.96
C GLU A 203 8.57 10.78 1.89
N GLU A 204 9.10 11.22 3.03
CA GLU A 204 10.03 12.34 3.13
C GLU A 204 11.40 12.04 2.52
N SER A 205 11.84 10.78 2.61
CA SER A 205 13.13 10.36 2.07
C SER A 205 13.13 10.18 0.55
N LEU A 206 11.96 10.00 -0.06
CA LEU A 206 11.83 9.74 -1.49
C LEU A 206 11.88 11.03 -2.33
N PRO A 207 12.48 10.97 -3.53
CA PRO A 207 12.40 12.03 -4.51
C PRO A 207 10.95 12.44 -4.80
N SER A 208 10.75 13.75 -4.95
CA SER A 208 9.45 14.34 -5.33
C SER A 208 9.51 14.90 -6.75
N ALA A 209 8.56 14.51 -7.57
CA ALA A 209 8.40 14.99 -8.94
C ALA A 209 6.90 15.07 -9.26
N HIS A 210 6.45 16.10 -9.98
CA HIS A 210 5.07 16.24 -10.47
C HIS A 210 3.97 16.06 -9.39
N GLY A 211 4.25 16.44 -8.14
CA GLY A 211 3.31 16.31 -7.02
C GLY A 211 3.20 14.90 -6.42
N LEU A 212 4.03 13.95 -6.85
CA LEU A 212 4.10 12.59 -6.27
C LEU A 212 5.48 12.31 -5.64
N ARG A 213 5.55 11.20 -4.88
CA ARG A 213 6.81 10.58 -4.43
C ARG A 213 7.15 9.37 -5.27
N VAL A 214 8.43 9.17 -5.55
CA VAL A 214 8.88 8.11 -6.46
C VAL A 214 9.97 7.29 -5.81
N LEU A 215 9.73 5.99 -5.63
CA LEU A 215 10.79 5.02 -5.37
C LEU A 215 11.19 4.37 -6.70
N SER A 216 12.39 4.67 -7.17
CA SER A 216 12.96 4.12 -8.39
C SER A 216 14.35 3.53 -8.14
N TRP A 217 14.92 2.94 -9.18
CA TRP A 217 16.29 2.44 -9.20
C TRP A 217 17.29 3.59 -9.36
N ASP A 218 18.45 3.45 -8.75
CA ASP A 218 19.57 4.34 -9.05
C ASP A 218 20.25 3.88 -10.38
N ARG A 219 21.49 4.29 -10.59
CA ARG A 219 22.29 3.88 -11.77
C ARG A 219 23.42 2.92 -11.37
N GLY A 220 23.33 2.30 -10.20
CA GLY A 220 24.29 1.33 -9.70
C GLY A 220 24.03 -0.09 -10.20
N ASP A 221 24.81 -1.04 -9.70
CA ASP A 221 24.80 -2.45 -10.14
C ASP A 221 23.74 -3.32 -9.43
N SER A 222 22.97 -2.77 -8.48
CA SER A 222 21.96 -3.54 -7.75
C SER A 222 20.76 -3.82 -8.64
N VAL A 223 20.37 -5.10 -8.72
CA VAL A 223 19.27 -5.57 -9.59
C VAL A 223 18.30 -6.52 -8.88
N VAL A 224 18.39 -6.64 -7.55
CA VAL A 224 17.53 -7.55 -6.77
C VAL A 224 16.85 -6.77 -5.66
N ILE A 225 15.54 -6.91 -5.55
CA ILE A 225 14.75 -6.43 -4.41
C ILE A 225 14.54 -7.61 -3.46
N PRO A 226 15.12 -7.61 -2.25
CA PRO A 226 14.79 -8.61 -1.24
C PRO A 226 13.28 -8.58 -0.93
N PRO A 227 12.59 -9.72 -0.78
CA PRO A 227 11.16 -9.74 -0.46
C PRO A 227 10.81 -8.93 0.79
N GLU A 228 11.66 -8.98 1.83
CA GLU A 228 11.49 -8.19 3.06
C GLU A 228 11.53 -6.67 2.82
N ALA A 229 12.36 -6.22 1.88
CA ALA A 229 12.44 -4.81 1.50
C ALA A 229 11.18 -4.38 0.75
N MET A 230 10.71 -5.20 -0.20
CA MET A 230 9.43 -4.95 -0.89
C MET A 230 8.26 -4.89 0.10
N ARG A 231 8.20 -5.85 1.03
CA ARG A 231 7.21 -5.89 2.12
C ARG A 231 7.23 -4.61 2.93
N SER A 232 8.39 -4.22 3.41
CA SER A 232 8.55 -3.06 4.30
C SER A 232 8.20 -1.74 3.60
N VAL A 233 8.63 -1.59 2.34
CA VAL A 233 8.35 -0.41 1.53
C VAL A 233 6.87 -0.28 1.20
N LEU A 234 6.22 -1.35 0.70
CA LEU A 234 4.81 -1.27 0.34
C LEU A 234 3.91 -1.11 1.56
N ALA A 235 4.21 -1.82 2.65
CA ALA A 235 3.52 -1.61 3.92
C ALA A 235 3.62 -0.14 4.37
N ALA A 236 4.79 0.47 4.24
CA ALA A 236 4.99 1.89 4.57
C ALA A 236 4.30 2.85 3.60
N ALA A 237 4.36 2.59 2.29
CA ALA A 237 3.75 3.42 1.25
C ALA A 237 2.22 3.51 1.40
N ARG A 238 1.61 2.39 1.79
CA ARG A 238 0.17 2.24 2.00
C ARG A 238 -0.35 2.98 3.22
N ARG A 239 0.52 3.34 4.17
CA ARG A 239 0.14 4.15 5.33
C ARG A 239 -0.22 5.56 4.86
N ARG A 240 -1.15 6.21 5.59
CA ARG A 240 -1.56 7.61 5.40
C ARG A 240 -2.49 7.89 4.20
N GLY A 241 -3.06 6.86 3.58
CA GLY A 241 -4.06 6.99 2.53
C GLY A 241 -3.55 7.57 1.21
N GLY A 242 -4.47 7.87 0.29
CA GLY A 242 -4.15 8.25 -1.08
C GLY A 242 -4.09 7.04 -2.01
N VAL A 243 -3.16 7.06 -2.96
CA VAL A 243 -2.94 5.96 -3.91
C VAL A 243 -1.46 5.59 -3.99
N VAL A 244 -1.20 4.30 -4.19
CA VAL A 244 0.13 3.77 -4.49
C VAL A 244 0.04 3.05 -5.82
N VAL A 245 0.88 3.43 -6.78
CA VAL A 245 0.99 2.74 -8.07
C VAL A 245 2.31 1.97 -8.08
N VAL A 246 2.26 0.68 -8.41
CA VAL A 246 3.44 -0.18 -8.46
C VAL A 246 3.64 -0.67 -9.89
N ASP A 247 4.72 -0.25 -10.55
CA ASP A 247 5.12 -0.83 -11.84
C ASP A 247 5.83 -2.16 -11.58
N LEU A 248 5.38 -3.24 -12.18
CA LEU A 248 5.86 -4.59 -11.84
C LEU A 248 6.47 -5.30 -13.04
N ALA A 249 7.61 -5.94 -12.79
CA ALA A 249 8.18 -6.88 -13.73
C ALA A 249 7.20 -8.03 -14.02
N ARG A 250 7.09 -8.43 -15.28
CA ARG A 250 6.21 -9.53 -15.72
C ARG A 250 6.63 -10.91 -15.19
N ARG A 251 7.90 -11.07 -14.80
CA ARG A 251 8.41 -12.31 -14.22
C ARG A 251 8.15 -12.25 -12.73
N VAL A 252 7.27 -13.12 -12.24
CA VAL A 252 6.97 -13.24 -10.82
C VAL A 252 8.11 -13.98 -10.14
N ASP A 253 9.02 -13.23 -9.53
CA ASP A 253 9.97 -13.73 -8.53
C ASP A 253 9.42 -13.49 -7.11
N GLU A 254 10.22 -13.77 -6.08
CA GLU A 254 9.79 -13.60 -4.68
C GLU A 254 9.45 -12.14 -4.33
N GLY A 255 10.17 -11.17 -4.90
CA GLY A 255 9.91 -9.75 -4.67
C GLY A 255 8.61 -9.29 -5.35
N VAL A 256 8.37 -9.69 -6.59
CA VAL A 256 7.12 -9.42 -7.30
C VAL A 256 5.94 -10.14 -6.65
N ALA A 257 6.12 -11.38 -6.19
CA ALA A 257 5.08 -12.11 -5.46
C ALA A 257 4.68 -11.39 -4.16
N GLU A 258 5.66 -10.87 -3.41
CA GLU A 258 5.41 -10.06 -2.22
C GLU A 258 4.67 -8.77 -2.54
N ALA A 259 5.00 -8.13 -3.68
CA ALA A 259 4.28 -6.95 -4.14
C ALA A 259 2.82 -7.27 -4.50
N LEU A 260 2.60 -8.32 -5.29
CA LEU A 260 1.27 -8.80 -5.70
C LEU A 260 0.38 -9.08 -4.48
N ALA A 261 0.91 -9.68 -3.43
CA ALA A 261 0.18 -9.99 -2.20
C ALA A 261 -0.32 -8.75 -1.43
N GLN A 262 0.22 -7.57 -1.75
CA GLN A 262 -0.13 -6.30 -1.10
C GLN A 262 -0.92 -5.34 -2.00
N LEU A 263 -1.20 -5.71 -3.25
CA LEU A 263 -2.04 -4.92 -4.13
C LEU A 263 -3.51 -5.10 -3.78
N ASP A 264 -4.28 -4.04 -3.93
CA ASP A 264 -5.75 -4.12 -3.89
C ASP A 264 -6.31 -4.47 -5.28
N LEU A 265 -5.60 -4.09 -6.35
CA LEU A 265 -5.98 -4.29 -7.74
C LEU A 265 -4.74 -4.35 -8.65
N GLY A 266 -4.79 -5.17 -9.70
CA GLY A 266 -3.76 -5.26 -10.74
C GLY A 266 -4.29 -4.95 -12.12
N LEU A 267 -3.47 -4.29 -12.95
CA LEU A 267 -3.74 -4.01 -14.35
C LEU A 267 -2.73 -4.72 -15.24
N LEU A 268 -3.22 -5.66 -16.05
CA LEU A 268 -2.42 -6.35 -17.06
C LEU A 268 -2.53 -5.63 -18.41
N VAL A 269 -1.46 -4.96 -18.84
CA VAL A 269 -1.44 -4.22 -20.11
C VAL A 269 -1.13 -5.17 -21.27
N VAL A 270 -2.06 -5.30 -22.21
CA VAL A 270 -1.98 -6.28 -23.31
C VAL A 270 -2.20 -5.59 -24.66
N PRO A 271 -1.19 -5.55 -25.54
CA PRO A 271 -1.38 -5.15 -26.93
C PRO A 271 -2.38 -6.05 -27.65
N GLY A 272 -3.20 -5.50 -28.54
CA GLY A 272 -4.22 -6.19 -29.34
C GLY A 272 -3.68 -7.11 -30.43
N GLU A 273 -2.67 -7.93 -30.11
CA GLU A 273 -2.00 -8.86 -31.02
C GLU A 273 -2.07 -10.29 -30.46
N LEU A 274 -2.32 -11.30 -31.30
CA LEU A 274 -2.47 -12.69 -30.83
C LEU A 274 -1.27 -13.21 -30.02
N ARG A 275 -0.04 -12.84 -30.42
CA ARG A 275 1.19 -13.21 -29.69
C ARG A 275 1.27 -12.54 -28.32
N ALA A 276 0.77 -11.29 -28.21
CA ALA A 276 0.74 -10.59 -26.94
C ALA A 276 -0.29 -11.22 -25.99
N VAL A 277 -1.45 -11.62 -26.49
CA VAL A 277 -2.47 -12.34 -25.71
C VAL A 277 -1.93 -13.70 -25.21
N ALA A 278 -1.25 -14.46 -26.07
CA ALA A 278 -0.63 -15.73 -25.68
C ALA A 278 0.45 -15.57 -24.59
N ALA A 279 1.25 -14.50 -24.65
CA ALA A 279 2.22 -14.17 -23.62
C ALA A 279 1.53 -13.70 -22.32
N ALA A 280 0.52 -12.84 -22.44
CA ALA A 280 -0.25 -12.30 -21.34
C ALA A 280 -0.95 -13.39 -20.54
N ARG A 281 -1.46 -14.45 -21.19
CA ARG A 281 -2.09 -15.59 -20.50
C ARG A 281 -1.15 -16.23 -19.47
N ARG A 282 0.14 -16.35 -19.80
CA ARG A 282 1.15 -16.90 -18.86
C ARG A 282 1.35 -16.00 -17.66
N VAL A 283 1.42 -14.69 -17.89
CA VAL A 283 1.56 -13.68 -16.84
C VAL A 283 0.33 -13.65 -15.94
N ALA A 284 -0.87 -13.66 -16.54
CA ALA A 284 -2.15 -13.69 -15.85
C ALA A 284 -2.28 -14.92 -14.94
N THR A 285 -1.94 -16.12 -15.45
CA THR A 285 -1.97 -17.35 -14.65
C THR A 285 -1.08 -17.25 -13.42
N THR A 286 0.15 -16.74 -13.55
CA THR A 286 1.06 -16.64 -12.40
C THR A 286 0.66 -15.53 -11.44
N ALA A 287 0.26 -14.36 -11.94
CA ALA A 287 -0.18 -13.25 -11.09
C ALA A 287 -1.47 -13.57 -10.33
N GLY A 288 -2.43 -14.24 -11.00
CA GLY A 288 -3.71 -14.65 -10.42
C GLY A 288 -3.61 -15.75 -9.34
N MET A 289 -2.45 -16.40 -9.18
CA MET A 289 -2.21 -17.28 -8.03
C MET A 289 -2.08 -16.51 -6.71
N VAL A 290 -1.76 -15.21 -6.78
CA VAL A 290 -1.50 -14.35 -5.62
C VAL A 290 -2.51 -13.22 -5.51
N LEU A 291 -2.83 -12.57 -6.63
CA LEU A 291 -3.71 -11.42 -6.69
C LEU A 291 -5.13 -11.80 -7.12
N GLY A 292 -6.11 -11.52 -6.27
CA GLY A 292 -7.53 -11.86 -6.50
C GLY A 292 -8.26 -10.96 -7.50
N ASP A 293 -7.87 -9.69 -7.62
CA ASP A 293 -8.46 -8.74 -8.59
C ASP A 293 -7.40 -8.30 -9.61
N LEU A 294 -7.35 -9.02 -10.74
CA LEU A 294 -6.51 -8.69 -11.89
C LEU A 294 -7.41 -8.37 -13.08
N ARG A 295 -7.24 -7.19 -13.66
CA ARG A 295 -8.05 -6.70 -14.79
C ARG A 295 -7.17 -6.44 -16.00
N VAL A 296 -7.69 -6.62 -17.20
CA VAL A 296 -6.96 -6.35 -18.44
C VAL A 296 -7.16 -4.92 -18.91
N VAL A 297 -6.07 -4.28 -19.32
CA VAL A 297 -6.07 -3.02 -20.07
C VAL A 297 -5.55 -3.33 -21.46
N VAL A 298 -6.40 -3.16 -22.48
CA VAL A 298 -6.05 -3.55 -23.85
C VAL A 298 -5.49 -2.33 -24.59
N ARG A 299 -4.42 -2.51 -25.36
CA ARG A 299 -3.80 -1.42 -26.13
C ARG A 299 -3.87 -1.72 -27.62
N GLY A 300 -4.50 -0.83 -28.38
CA GLY A 300 -4.49 -0.89 -29.84
C GLY A 300 -3.13 -0.57 -30.49
N PRO A 301 -3.04 -0.68 -31.83
CA PRO A 301 -4.09 -1.16 -32.73
C PRO A 301 -4.33 -2.68 -32.62
N TYR A 302 -5.52 -3.12 -33.00
CA TYR A 302 -5.90 -4.54 -33.00
C TYR A 302 -5.48 -5.24 -34.30
N ALA A 303 -5.04 -6.50 -34.18
CA ALA A 303 -4.98 -7.40 -35.32
C ALA A 303 -6.40 -7.70 -35.84
N SER A 304 -6.50 -8.07 -37.12
CA SER A 304 -7.79 -8.34 -37.76
C SER A 304 -8.64 -9.35 -36.98
N GLY A 305 -9.87 -8.97 -36.67
CA GLY A 305 -10.82 -9.82 -35.94
C GLY A 305 -10.63 -9.86 -34.42
N LEU A 306 -9.77 -9.02 -33.86
CA LEU A 306 -9.62 -8.83 -32.42
C LEU A 306 -10.24 -7.50 -31.99
N ASP A 307 -10.81 -7.48 -30.80
CA ASP A 307 -11.24 -6.30 -30.06
C ASP A 307 -10.89 -6.48 -28.56
N GLU A 308 -11.19 -5.47 -27.75
CA GLU A 308 -10.93 -5.48 -26.30
C GLU A 308 -11.71 -6.57 -25.56
N GLN A 309 -12.93 -6.90 -25.99
CA GLN A 309 -13.77 -7.92 -25.38
C GLN A 309 -13.17 -9.30 -25.64
N TRP A 310 -12.79 -9.59 -26.87
CA TRP A 310 -12.13 -10.83 -27.24
C TRP A 310 -10.86 -11.06 -26.43
N VAL A 311 -10.04 -10.01 -26.22
CA VAL A 311 -8.82 -10.11 -25.42
C VAL A 311 -9.13 -10.43 -23.95
N ALA A 312 -10.15 -9.76 -23.38
CA ALA A 312 -10.59 -10.02 -22.02
C ALA A 312 -11.14 -11.44 -21.84
N GLU A 313 -11.98 -11.89 -22.77
CA GLU A 313 -12.53 -13.25 -22.79
C GLU A 313 -11.44 -14.32 -22.92
N ALA A 314 -10.48 -14.12 -23.84
CA ALA A 314 -9.37 -15.05 -24.05
C ALA A 314 -8.45 -15.19 -22.84
N LEU A 315 -8.37 -14.15 -22.00
CA LEU A 315 -7.58 -14.14 -20.77
C LEU A 315 -8.41 -14.52 -19.53
N GLU A 316 -9.73 -14.62 -19.66
CA GLU A 316 -10.66 -14.87 -18.55
C GLU A 316 -10.53 -13.81 -17.44
N LEU A 317 -10.30 -12.54 -17.81
CA LEU A 317 -10.12 -11.42 -16.88
C LEU A 317 -11.12 -10.29 -17.14
N PRO A 318 -11.57 -9.55 -16.10
CA PRO A 318 -12.39 -8.36 -16.29
C PRO A 318 -11.66 -7.28 -17.10
N LEU A 319 -12.39 -6.61 -18.00
CA LEU A 319 -11.86 -5.48 -18.77
C LEU A 319 -11.88 -4.19 -17.94
N ALA A 320 -10.71 -3.59 -17.71
CA ALA A 320 -10.60 -2.26 -17.09
C ALA A 320 -10.82 -1.11 -18.10
N GLY A 321 -10.43 -1.35 -19.37
CA GLY A 321 -10.69 -0.47 -20.49
C GLY A 321 -9.65 -0.60 -21.61
N GLU A 322 -9.84 0.17 -22.67
CA GLU A 322 -8.87 0.33 -23.77
C GLU A 322 -7.96 1.53 -23.50
N LEU A 323 -6.64 1.29 -23.55
CA LEU A 323 -5.61 2.31 -23.40
C LEU A 323 -5.52 3.12 -24.70
N PRO A 324 -5.85 4.43 -24.66
CA PRO A 324 -5.88 5.22 -25.87
C PRO A 324 -4.47 5.60 -26.34
N VAL A 325 -4.32 5.84 -27.63
CA VAL A 325 -3.08 6.35 -28.21
C VAL A 325 -2.91 7.82 -27.86
N GLU A 326 -1.77 8.18 -27.26
CA GLU A 326 -1.36 9.55 -27.01
C GLU A 326 -0.35 10.00 -28.07
N ALA A 327 -0.82 10.79 -29.03
CA ALA A 327 0.04 11.35 -30.06
C ALA A 327 1.04 12.34 -29.45
N GLY A 328 2.31 12.23 -29.85
CA GLY A 328 3.37 13.11 -29.32
C GLY A 328 4.02 12.62 -28.04
N LEU A 329 3.54 11.53 -27.42
CA LEU A 329 4.08 11.02 -26.14
C LEU A 329 5.60 10.85 -26.13
N LEU A 330 6.19 10.35 -27.23
CA LEU A 330 7.66 10.21 -27.31
C LEU A 330 8.38 11.55 -27.33
N ALA A 331 7.86 12.54 -28.06
CA ALA A 331 8.44 13.89 -28.10
C ALA A 331 8.25 14.61 -26.77
N ASP A 332 7.13 14.38 -26.09
CA ASP A 332 6.85 14.89 -24.75
C ASP A 332 7.86 14.32 -23.74
N LEU A 333 8.12 13.00 -23.79
CA LEU A 333 9.14 12.35 -22.96
C LEU A 333 10.54 12.90 -23.23
N ASP A 334 10.93 13.10 -24.50
CA ASP A 334 12.20 13.73 -24.86
C ASP A 334 12.32 15.17 -24.32
N GLY A 335 11.18 15.84 -24.15
CA GLY A 335 11.04 17.18 -23.55
C GLY A 335 10.87 17.18 -22.02
N GLY A 336 10.91 16.03 -21.35
CA GLY A 336 10.75 15.91 -19.90
C GLY A 336 9.30 16.04 -19.39
N VAL A 337 8.31 15.93 -20.28
CA VAL A 337 6.88 15.93 -19.93
C VAL A 337 6.44 14.49 -19.64
N PRO A 338 5.97 14.18 -18.42
CA PRO A 338 5.67 12.79 -18.08
C PRO A 338 4.33 12.32 -18.68
N PRO A 339 4.13 11.00 -18.82
CA PRO A 339 2.86 10.44 -19.26
C PRO A 339 1.71 10.93 -18.37
N GLY A 340 0.57 11.27 -18.97
CA GLY A 340 -0.61 11.75 -18.24
C GLY A 340 -0.51 13.20 -17.73
N ALA A 341 0.56 13.94 -17.97
CA ALA A 341 0.69 15.34 -17.58
C ALA A 341 -0.38 16.24 -18.21
N VAL A 342 -0.69 16.00 -19.50
CA VAL A 342 -1.63 16.81 -20.29
C VAL A 342 -3.07 16.56 -19.82
N PRO A 343 -3.74 17.50 -19.13
CA PRO A 343 -5.01 17.20 -18.44
C PRO A 343 -6.17 16.80 -19.35
N ARG A 344 -6.16 17.30 -20.58
CA ARG A 344 -7.16 16.96 -21.60
C ARG A 344 -6.67 15.88 -22.56
N GLY A 345 -5.48 15.34 -22.34
CA GLY A 345 -4.89 14.26 -23.13
C GLY A 345 -5.69 12.96 -22.97
N PRO A 346 -5.69 12.10 -24.00
CA PRO A 346 -6.42 10.84 -23.96
C PRO A 346 -5.98 9.95 -22.79
N LEU A 347 -4.69 9.89 -22.49
CA LEU A 347 -4.14 9.05 -21.43
C LEU A 347 -4.56 9.56 -20.03
N ALA A 348 -4.51 10.88 -19.81
CA ALA A 348 -4.98 11.50 -18.59
C ALA A 348 -6.47 11.25 -18.33
N ARG A 349 -7.32 11.35 -19.36
CA ARG A 349 -8.76 11.06 -19.25
C ARG A 349 -9.04 9.60 -18.90
N PHE A 350 -8.31 8.67 -19.54
CA PHE A 350 -8.38 7.25 -19.20
C PHE A 350 -8.05 7.01 -17.72
N CYS A 351 -6.95 7.60 -17.24
CA CYS A 351 -6.52 7.47 -15.84
C CYS A 351 -7.53 8.10 -14.86
N SER A 352 -8.10 9.26 -15.19
CA SER A 352 -9.11 9.93 -14.35
C SER A 352 -10.35 9.04 -14.20
N ALA A 353 -10.87 8.53 -15.31
CA ALA A 353 -12.03 7.62 -15.33
C ALA A 353 -11.74 6.27 -14.64
N PHE A 354 -10.49 5.80 -14.68
CA PHE A 354 -10.08 4.63 -13.91
C PHE A 354 -10.14 4.91 -12.40
N TRP A 355 -9.54 6.02 -11.94
CA TRP A 355 -9.54 6.36 -10.51
C TRP A 355 -10.93 6.63 -9.96
N GLU A 356 -11.80 7.30 -10.70
CA GLU A 356 -13.21 7.50 -10.33
C GLU A 356 -13.92 6.18 -10.04
N ARG A 357 -13.74 5.16 -10.90
CA ARG A 357 -14.33 3.83 -10.72
C ARG A 357 -13.70 3.06 -9.57
N ALA A 358 -12.37 2.98 -9.55
CA ALA A 358 -11.64 2.18 -8.55
C ALA A 358 -11.86 2.68 -7.12
N LEU A 359 -12.00 4.00 -6.94
CA LEU A 359 -12.27 4.60 -5.62
C LEU A 359 -13.73 4.52 -5.20
N ALA A 360 -14.67 4.46 -6.15
CA ALA A 360 -16.08 4.20 -5.85
C ALA A 360 -16.27 2.77 -5.32
N ASP A 361 -15.59 1.79 -5.93
CA ASP A 361 -15.66 0.38 -5.53
C ASP A 361 -15.01 0.14 -4.16
N GLY A 362 -13.93 0.87 -3.82
CA GLY A 362 -13.30 0.84 -2.48
C GLY A 362 -14.10 1.54 -1.37
N GLY A 363 -15.28 2.10 -1.69
CA GLY A 363 -16.15 2.85 -0.78
C GLY A 363 -17.21 2.04 -0.04
N ALA A 364 -17.48 0.79 -0.44
CA ALA A 364 -18.52 -0.03 0.19
C ALA A 364 -17.99 -0.72 1.47
N PRO A 365 -18.66 -0.56 2.63
CA PRO A 365 -18.29 -1.20 3.90
C PRO A 365 -18.52 -2.71 3.93
#